data_AF-A0A1Y5D807-F1
#
_entry.id   AF-A0A1Y5D807-F1
#
_cell.length_a   1.000
_cell.length_b   1.000
_cell.length_c   1.000
_cell.angle_alpha   90.00
_cell.angle_beta   90.00
_cell.angle_gamma   90.00
#
_symmetry.space_group_name_H-M   'P 1'
#
loop_
_entity.id
_entity.type
_entity.pdbx_description
1 polymer ?
#
loop_
_entity_poly.entity_id
_entity_poly.type
_entity_poly.pdbx_seq_one_letter_code
_entity_poly.pdbx_strand_id
1 'polypeptide(L)' 'IGEDILNTESLGLLEESKDPLEVIAMTDTQFVLAVSSPWPHKVVHQYGQMHTNLLALEIASNEIQSQAKQLQKSGLL' A
#
# COMPACT_ATOMS: atom_id res chain seq x y z
N ILE A 1 -23.75 14.38 -3.10
CA ILE A 1 -22.43 14.42 -3.76
C ILE A 1 -21.54 15.16 -2.78
N GLY A 2 -20.58 14.47 -2.16
CA GLY A 2 -19.72 15.05 -1.13
C GLY A 2 -18.62 15.88 -1.78
N GLU A 3 -18.46 17.11 -1.34
CA GLU A 3 -17.35 17.99 -1.75
C GLU A 3 -16.26 17.87 -0.68
N ASP A 4 -15.13 17.27 -1.04
CA ASP A 4 -13.97 17.16 -0.16
C ASP A 4 -12.92 18.21 -0.54
N ILE A 5 -12.50 19.01 0.45
CA ILE A 5 -11.41 19.99 0.29
C ILE A 5 -10.11 19.34 0.73
N LEU A 6 -9.18 19.16 -0.20
CA LEU A 6 -7.85 18.59 0.06
C LEU A 6 -6.79 19.68 0.08
N ASN A 7 -5.93 19.63 1.10
CA ASN A 7 -4.77 20.53 1.23
C ASN A 7 -3.49 19.81 0.77
N THR A 8 -2.37 20.53 0.76
CA THR A 8 -1.05 19.96 0.46
C THR A 8 -0.74 18.74 1.34
N GLU A 9 -0.10 17.72 0.78
CA GLU A 9 0.25 16.45 1.46
C GLU A 9 -0.95 15.68 2.05
N SER A 10 -2.18 15.95 1.57
CA SER A 10 -3.39 15.23 1.99
C SER A 10 -3.72 14.06 1.06
N LEU A 11 -4.28 13.00 1.64
CA LEU A 11 -4.87 11.88 0.91
C LEU A 11 -6.39 12.01 0.93
N GLY A 12 -7.01 12.09 -0.25
CA GLY A 12 -8.45 11.94 -0.42
C GLY A 12 -8.80 10.51 -0.82
N LEU A 13 -9.82 9.93 -0.20
CA LEU A 13 -10.37 8.64 -0.57
C LEU A 13 -11.67 8.85 -1.31
N LEU A 14 -11.78 8.29 -2.51
CA LEU A 14 -12.96 8.38 -3.35
C LEU A 14 -13.65 7.02 -3.38
N GLU A 15 -14.97 7.03 -3.17
CA GLU A 15 -15.81 5.86 -3.40
C GLU A 15 -16.05 5.65 -4.90
N GLU A 16 -16.23 4.40 -5.31
CA GLU A 16 -16.56 4.07 -6.69
C GLU A 16 -17.93 4.65 -7.06
N SER A 17 -17.96 5.53 -8.06
CA SER A 17 -19.17 6.15 -8.57
C SER A 17 -19.25 6.04 -10.10
N LYS A 18 -20.48 6.03 -10.62
CA LYS A 18 -20.73 6.17 -12.06
C LYS A 18 -20.69 7.63 -12.51
N ASP A 19 -20.76 8.55 -11.56
CA ASP A 19 -20.68 9.98 -11.83
C ASP A 19 -19.23 10.38 -12.14
N PRO A 20 -19.02 11.35 -13.04
CA PRO A 20 -17.68 11.85 -13.33
C PRO A 20 -17.04 12.48 -12.09
N LEU A 21 -15.74 12.27 -11.91
CA LEU A 21 -14.94 12.99 -10.92
C LEU A 21 -14.62 14.39 -11.47
N GLU A 22 -15.07 15.42 -10.76
CA GLU A 22 -14.73 16.81 -11.03
C GLU A 22 -13.67 17.29 -10.04
N VAL A 23 -12.62 17.96 -10.54
CA VAL A 23 -11.52 18.50 -9.73
C VAL A 23 -11.40 19.99 -10.01
N ILE A 24 -11.46 20.80 -8.95
CA ILE A 24 -11.31 22.25 -9.01
C ILE A 24 -10.06 22.64 -8.21
N ALA A 25 -9.07 23.22 -8.89
CA ALA A 25 -7.87 23.74 -8.26
C ALA A 25 -8.05 25.23 -7.92
N MET A 26 -8.01 25.58 -6.63
CA MET A 26 -8.10 26.98 -6.17
C MET A 26 -6.80 27.76 -6.37
N THR A 27 -5.69 27.04 -6.52
CA THR A 27 -4.31 27.54 -6.71
C THR A 27 -3.55 26.58 -7.62
N ASP A 28 -2.38 26.99 -8.12
CA ASP A 28 -1.47 26.10 -8.84
C ASP A 28 -1.13 24.88 -7.98
N THR A 29 -1.54 23.68 -8.43
CA THR A 29 -1.52 22.45 -7.62
C THR A 29 -0.98 21.29 -8.44
N GLN A 30 -0.19 20.43 -7.79
CA GLN A 30 0.23 19.14 -8.32
C GLN A 30 -0.36 18.04 -7.43
N PHE A 31 -0.98 17.05 -8.05
CA PHE A 31 -1.56 15.90 -7.35
C PHE A 31 -1.41 14.64 -8.19
N VAL A 32 -1.57 13.49 -7.53
CA VAL A 32 -1.56 12.17 -8.17
C VAL A 32 -2.93 11.54 -7.94
N LEU A 33 -3.55 11.06 -9.02
CA LEU A 33 -4.73 10.22 -8.95
C LEU A 33 -4.32 8.77 -9.20
N ALA A 34 -4.64 7.88 -8.26
CA ALA A 34 -4.41 6.46 -8.37
C ALA A 34 -5.74 5.71 -8.27
N VAL A 35 -5.99 4.80 -9.22
CA VAL A 35 -7.21 3.99 -9.28
C VAL A 35 -6.81 2.55 -9.57
N SER A 36 -7.41 1.61 -8.86
CA SER A 36 -7.26 0.19 -9.10
C SER A 36 -8.57 -0.54 -8.86
N SER A 37 -8.77 -1.66 -9.53
CA SER A 37 -9.86 -2.57 -9.18
C SER A 37 -9.71 -3.08 -7.73
N PRO A 38 -10.81 -3.30 -6.99
CA PRO A 38 -10.75 -3.86 -5.64
C PRO A 38 -9.98 -5.18 -5.60
N TRP A 39 -9.09 -5.34 -4.62
CA TRP A 39 -8.33 -6.57 -4.44
C TRP A 39 -9.20 -7.62 -3.71
N PRO A 40 -9.52 -8.77 -4.33
CA PRO A 40 -10.51 -9.69 -3.78
C PRO A 40 -9.95 -10.63 -2.69
N HIS A 41 -8.62 -10.66 -2.52
CA HIS A 41 -7.98 -11.55 -1.56
C HIS A 41 -7.66 -10.82 -0.25
N LYS A 42 -7.67 -11.55 0.86
CA LYS A 42 -7.21 -11.00 2.14
C LYS A 42 -5.77 -10.53 2.00
N VAL A 43 -5.46 -9.36 2.57
CA VAL A 43 -4.08 -8.91 2.76
C VAL A 43 -3.67 -9.21 4.20
N VAL A 44 -2.55 -9.91 4.37
CA VAL A 44 -1.86 -10.02 5.66
C VAL A 44 -0.47 -9.42 5.50
N HIS A 45 -0.03 -8.63 6.47
CA HIS A 45 1.25 -7.94 6.37
C HIS A 45 1.97 -7.90 7.72
N GLN A 46 3.30 -8.01 7.68
CA GLN A 46 4.15 -7.87 8.86
C GLN A 46 5.57 -7.47 8.46
N TYR A 47 6.15 -6.46 9.13
CA TYR A 47 7.52 -5.99 8.91
C TYR A 47 7.89 -5.76 7.43
N GLY A 48 7.00 -5.11 6.66
CA GLY A 48 7.22 -4.81 5.24
C GLY A 48 6.90 -5.96 4.27
N GLN A 49 6.59 -7.15 4.78
CA GLN A 49 6.09 -8.26 3.96
C GLN A 49 4.57 -8.15 3.78
N MET A 50 4.07 -8.46 2.58
CA MET A 50 2.63 -8.51 2.27
C MET A 50 2.30 -9.82 1.55
N HIS A 51 1.30 -10.53 2.03
CA HIS A 51 0.87 -11.83 1.50
C HIS A 51 -0.65 -11.96 1.51
N THR A 52 -1.15 -13.07 0.94
CA THR A 52 -2.59 -13.37 0.88
C THR A 52 -3.10 -14.25 2.02
N ASN A 53 -2.20 -14.87 2.81
CA ASN A 53 -2.54 -15.69 3.96
C ASN A 53 -1.37 -15.80 4.96
N LEU A 54 -1.68 -16.19 6.20
CA LEU A 54 -0.71 -16.25 7.29
C LEU A 54 0.39 -17.30 7.07
N LEU A 55 0.07 -18.43 6.42
CA LEU A 55 1.04 -19.47 6.13
C LEU A 55 2.14 -18.97 5.17
N ALA A 56 1.77 -18.23 4.13
CA ALA A 56 2.72 -17.63 3.20
C ALA A 56 3.64 -16.61 3.88
N LEU A 57 3.08 -15.79 4.79
CA LEU A 57 3.85 -14.84 5.59
C LEU A 57 4.83 -15.55 6.55
N GLU A 58 4.40 -16.64 7.18
CA GLU A 58 5.24 -17.44 8.06
C GLU A 58 6.41 -18.09 7.30
N ILE A 59 6.13 -18.70 6.15
CA ILE A 59 7.17 -19.30 5.29
C ILE A 59 8.21 -18.24 4.90
N ALA A 60 7.76 -17.10 4.38
CA ALA A 60 8.66 -16.02 3.96
C ALA A 60 9.47 -15.46 5.14
N SER A 61 8.84 -15.28 6.30
CA SER A 61 9.52 -14.80 7.52
C SER A 61 10.59 -15.78 8.01
N ASN A 62 10.31 -17.08 7.98
CA ASN A 62 11.27 -18.12 8.34
C ASN A 62 12.46 -18.16 7.37
N GLU A 63 12.21 -17.96 6.09
CA GLU A 63 13.25 -17.89 5.06
C GLU A 63 14.18 -16.69 5.29
N ILE A 64 13.63 -15.50 5.52
CA ILE A 64 14.42 -14.29 5.83
C ILE A 64 15.28 -14.51 7.07
N GLN A 65 14.72 -15.09 8.15
CA GLN A 65 15.49 -15.39 9.37
C GLN A 65 16.60 -16.40 9.13
N SER A 66 16.34 -17.42 8.31
CA SER A 66 17.35 -18.42 7.93
C SER A 66 18.50 -17.77 7.16
N GLN A 67 18.18 -16.94 6.16
CA GLN A 67 19.18 -16.21 5.37
C GLN A 67 19.99 -15.24 6.24
N ALA A 68 19.34 -14.49 7.14
CA ALA A 68 20.03 -13.61 8.09
C ALA A 68 21.03 -14.38 8.97
N LYS A 69 20.63 -15.55 9.50
CA LYS A 69 21.54 -16.43 10.27
C LYS A 69 22.70 -16.95 9.42
N GLN A 70 22.48 -17.24 8.15
CA GLN A 70 23.55 -17.69 7.25
C GLN A 70 24.55 -16.56 6.96
N LEU A 71 24.05 -15.35 6.71
CA LEU A 71 24.87 -14.16 6.48
C LEU A 71 25.71 -13.78 7.71
N GLN A 72 25.13 -13.89 8.91
CA GLN A 72 25.88 -13.71 10.18
C GLN A 72 27.00 -14.74 10.32
N LYS A 73 26.75 -16.01 9.96
CA LYS A 73 27.76 -17.06 10.00
C LYS A 73 28.87 -16.86 8.96
N SER A 74 28.56 -16.26 7.81
CA SER A 74 29.54 -15.97 6.77
C SER A 74 30.31 -14.65 6.98
N GLY A 75 30.01 -13.90 8.05
CA GLY A 75 30.64 -12.61 8.35
C GLY A 75 30.25 -11.49 7.36
N LEU A 76 29.14 -11.68 6.64
CA LEU A 76 28.59 -10.68 5.70
C LEU A 76 27.54 -9.78 6.38
N LEU A 77 27.18 -10.08 7.62
CA LEU A 77 26.36 -9.29 8.54
C LEU A 77 26.97 -9.29 9.94
#